data_AF-A0A6P7ZDU5-F1
#
_entry.id   AF-A0A6P7ZDU5-F1
#
_cell.length_a   1.000
_cell.length_b   1.000
_cell.length_c   1.000
_cell.angle_alpha   90.00
_cell.angle_beta   90.00
_cell.angle_gamma   90.00
#
_symmetry.space_group_name_H-M   'P 1'
#
loop_
_entity.id
_entity.type
_entity.pdbx_description
1 polymer ?
#
loop_
_entity_poly.entity_id
_entity_poly.type
_entity_poly.pdbx_seq_one_letter_code
_entity_poly.pdbx_strand_id
1 'polypeptide(L)'
;MLIRKWSGMSPTGFGVRLSQRFLVLLFLSGLITLCFGALFLLPDSSRFKRIFLPRPQTAEGELDTPAEKILRKSLEGVGRKHEVHANQWKTRDRLRDSSKFITSAEKLGLRVPAYGQEDGSPGKEEEAEITAATAQQHNEMSRDRKDEAGLEFDYQSFRKSLRNPPLGKGGEVEDSETFQKRLKIKEMMRFAWDNYKRYAWGKNELRPLTKNGHIGNMFGGLRGATIVDALDTLYIMQFKEEFQEAKEWVEKGLDLNVNGEASLFEVNIRYVGGLLSAYYLTGEEVFRTKAIELGGKLLPAFNTPTGIPRGIINLGNGLSWSWGWASAGSSILAEFGTLHLEFLQLSQVSGNPLFTEKVMNVRQVLKRIEKPHGLYPNFLSPVSGNWVQHHVSVGGLGDSFYEYLIKSWLMSAKTDSEAKEMYYKALEAIEVNLIKKSAGGLTYIAEWRGGILDHKMGHLACFSGGMIALGAEDAEEEKQQHYLDLAAELTHTCHESYTRSDTNLGPEAFRFDSGVEATATRLSERYYILRPEVVESYMYMWRLTHDPKYRAWGWEVVQALEKYCRIDTGFSGIRDVYSTTPSHDNVQQSFFLAETLKYLYLLFSEDDVLSLEDWVFNTEAHPLPINHVTIKIGEQL
;
A
#
# COMPACT_ATOMS: atom_id res chain seq x y z
N MET A 1 18.95 -76.18 9.71
CA MET A 1 18.20 -77.45 9.78
C MET A 1 16.84 -77.21 9.14
N LEU A 2 16.52 -77.91 8.03
CA LEU A 2 15.20 -77.85 7.38
C LEU A 2 14.19 -78.72 8.15
N ILE A 3 12.90 -78.37 8.09
CA ILE A 3 11.77 -79.33 7.97
C ILE A 3 10.52 -78.58 7.45
N ARG A 4 9.63 -79.33 6.78
CA ARG A 4 8.50 -78.88 5.95
C ARG A 4 7.14 -79.06 6.64
N LYS A 5 6.16 -78.22 6.23
CA LYS A 5 4.70 -78.48 6.07
C LYS A 5 3.93 -78.95 7.32
N TRP A 6 2.70 -78.48 7.57
CA TRP A 6 1.48 -78.94 6.87
C TRP A 6 0.37 -77.88 6.80
N SER A 7 -0.74 -78.23 6.15
CA SER A 7 -1.78 -77.33 5.59
C SER A 7 -3.21 -77.81 5.88
N GLY A 8 -4.19 -76.90 6.04
CA GLY A 8 -5.62 -77.27 5.87
C GLY A 8 -6.70 -76.40 6.56
N MET A 9 -7.41 -75.60 5.77
CA MET A 9 -8.86 -75.25 5.82
C MET A 9 -9.62 -74.89 7.14
N SER A 10 -10.00 -73.61 7.25
CA SER A 10 -11.38 -73.02 7.33
C SER A 10 -12.60 -73.92 7.69
N PRO A 11 -13.69 -73.41 8.33
CA PRO A 11 -14.38 -72.16 7.90
C PRO A 11 -15.16 -71.27 8.91
N THR A 12 -15.38 -70.01 8.49
CA THR A 12 -16.51 -69.08 8.78
C THR A 12 -16.84 -68.64 10.23
N GLY A 13 -17.19 -67.36 10.48
CA GLY A 13 -17.17 -66.19 9.59
C GLY A 13 -17.97 -64.98 10.12
N PHE A 14 -17.68 -63.78 9.57
CA PHE A 14 -18.58 -62.61 9.58
C PHE A 14 -18.35 -61.83 8.27
N GLY A 15 -19.05 -62.24 7.21
CA GLY A 15 -18.88 -61.70 5.86
C GLY A 15 -20.04 -60.80 5.43
N VAL A 16 -19.87 -59.48 5.55
CA VAL A 16 -20.76 -58.50 4.90
C VAL A 16 -20.29 -58.28 3.46
N ARG A 17 -21.16 -58.56 2.48
CA ARG A 17 -20.79 -58.70 1.06
C ARG A 17 -20.41 -57.35 0.41
N LEU A 18 -19.54 -57.43 -0.61
CA LEU A 18 -18.97 -56.29 -1.34
C LEU A 18 -20.02 -55.31 -1.90
N SER A 19 -21.19 -55.81 -2.31
CA SER A 19 -22.31 -54.99 -2.82
C SER A 19 -22.90 -54.04 -1.77
N GLN A 20 -22.91 -54.41 -0.48
CA GLN A 20 -23.41 -53.53 0.58
C GLN A 20 -22.45 -52.36 0.87
N ARG A 21 -21.13 -52.54 0.64
CA ARG A 21 -20.15 -51.45 0.77
C ARG A 21 -20.37 -50.38 -0.30
N PHE A 22 -20.71 -50.78 -1.53
CA PHE A 22 -21.08 -49.84 -2.59
C PHE A 22 -22.39 -49.10 -2.29
N LEU A 23 -23.40 -49.77 -1.73
CA LEU A 23 -24.65 -49.13 -1.31
C LEU A 23 -24.43 -48.09 -0.19
N VAL A 24 -23.57 -48.38 0.79
CA VAL A 24 -23.22 -47.42 1.85
C VAL A 24 -22.43 -46.22 1.29
N LEU A 25 -21.50 -46.45 0.36
CA LEU A 25 -20.76 -45.37 -0.32
C LEU A 25 -21.66 -44.51 -1.22
N LEU A 26 -22.61 -45.11 -1.94
CA LEU A 26 -23.62 -44.38 -2.72
C LEU A 26 -24.57 -43.59 -1.82
N PHE A 27 -24.97 -44.14 -0.67
CA PHE A 27 -25.80 -43.44 0.31
C PHE A 27 -25.05 -42.26 0.94
N LEU A 28 -23.78 -42.43 1.34
CA LEU A 28 -22.94 -41.35 1.85
C LEU A 28 -22.65 -40.28 0.78
N SER A 29 -22.36 -40.68 -0.45
CA SER A 29 -22.22 -39.76 -1.58
C SER A 29 -23.50 -38.96 -1.81
N GLY A 30 -24.66 -39.63 -1.86
CA GLY A 30 -25.97 -38.98 -1.98
C GLY A 30 -26.27 -38.02 -0.83
N LEU A 31 -25.92 -38.39 0.41
CA LEU A 31 -26.08 -37.51 1.58
C LEU A 31 -25.19 -36.26 1.49
N ILE A 32 -23.94 -36.42 1.05
CA ILE A 32 -23.01 -35.30 0.81
C ILE A 32 -23.56 -34.41 -0.32
N THR A 33 -24.01 -34.98 -1.44
CA THR A 33 -24.59 -34.20 -2.54
C THR A 33 -25.89 -33.50 -2.13
N LEU A 34 -26.71 -34.09 -1.25
CA LEU A 34 -27.91 -33.45 -0.71
C LEU A 34 -27.56 -32.27 0.22
N CYS A 35 -26.59 -32.46 1.12
CA CYS A 35 -26.12 -31.42 2.04
C CYS A 35 -25.42 -30.25 1.33
N PHE A 36 -24.66 -30.52 0.27
CA PHE A 36 -24.02 -29.47 -0.54
C PHE A 36 -24.95 -28.87 -1.61
N GLY A 37 -25.89 -29.64 -2.17
CA GLY A 37 -26.90 -29.14 -3.09
C GLY A 37 -27.86 -28.13 -2.42
N ALA A 38 -28.21 -28.37 -1.16
CA ALA A 38 -29.00 -27.44 -0.35
C ALA A 38 -28.29 -26.10 -0.04
N LEU A 39 -26.95 -26.02 -0.21
CA LEU A 39 -26.19 -24.77 -0.08
C LEU A 39 -26.18 -23.92 -1.37
N PHE A 40 -26.54 -24.50 -2.53
CA PHE A 40 -26.51 -23.82 -3.83
C PHE A 40 -27.89 -23.49 -4.43
N LEU A 41 -28.99 -23.97 -3.82
CA LEU A 41 -30.36 -23.81 -4.34
C LEU A 41 -31.32 -23.10 -3.36
N LEU A 42 -30.82 -22.10 -2.62
CA LEU A 42 -31.66 -21.16 -1.87
C LEU A 42 -31.51 -19.73 -2.42
N PRO A 43 -32.62 -19.01 -2.68
CA PRO A 43 -32.57 -17.64 -3.20
C PRO A 43 -32.12 -16.63 -2.14
N ASP A 44 -31.28 -15.68 -2.55
CA ASP A 44 -30.96 -14.40 -1.91
C ASP A 44 -30.82 -14.40 -0.36
N SER A 45 -29.78 -15.04 0.16
CA SER A 45 -29.45 -14.89 1.59
C SER A 45 -28.66 -13.59 1.88
N SER A 46 -29.33 -12.64 2.51
CA SER A 46 -28.85 -11.28 2.84
C SER A 46 -27.74 -11.20 3.91
N ARG A 47 -26.98 -12.29 4.13
CA ARG A 47 -25.87 -12.35 5.10
C ARG A 47 -24.49 -12.02 4.52
N PHE A 48 -24.26 -12.22 3.23
CA PHE A 48 -22.98 -11.82 2.59
C PHE A 48 -22.85 -10.30 2.35
N LYS A 49 -23.97 -9.57 2.25
CA LYS A 49 -23.99 -8.11 2.04
C LYS A 49 -23.52 -7.28 3.25
N ARG A 50 -23.16 -7.91 4.37
CA ARG A 50 -22.85 -7.25 5.66
C ARG A 50 -21.35 -7.05 5.94
N ILE A 51 -20.48 -7.48 5.03
CA ILE A 51 -19.01 -7.37 5.18
C ILE A 51 -18.44 -6.16 4.41
N PHE A 52 -19.13 -5.68 3.36
CA PHE A 52 -18.62 -4.66 2.43
C PHE A 52 -19.42 -3.34 2.39
N LEU A 53 -20.32 -3.10 3.35
CA LEU A 53 -21.08 -1.84 3.45
C LEU A 53 -21.19 -1.36 4.91
N PRO A 54 -20.99 -0.06 5.19
CA PRO A 54 -21.24 0.48 6.53
C PRO A 54 -22.73 0.43 6.84
N ARG A 55 -23.06 0.03 8.07
CA ARG A 55 -24.44 -0.05 8.56
C ARG A 55 -25.01 1.37 8.70
N PRO A 56 -26.20 1.67 8.13
CA PRO A 56 -26.95 2.84 8.56
C PRO A 56 -27.37 2.63 10.01
N GLN A 57 -27.23 3.66 10.84
CA GLN A 57 -28.08 3.79 12.02
C GLN A 57 -29.43 4.32 11.53
N THR A 58 -30.46 3.48 11.53
CA THR A 58 -31.85 3.93 11.38
C THR A 58 -32.60 3.56 12.65
N ALA A 59 -33.33 4.54 13.16
CA ALA A 59 -34.34 4.34 14.19
C ALA A 59 -35.36 3.28 13.74
N GLU A 60 -36.05 2.72 14.73
CA GLU A 60 -37.22 1.87 14.52
C GLU A 60 -38.28 2.66 13.74
N GLY A 61 -38.85 2.04 12.71
CA GLY A 61 -39.80 2.69 11.82
C GLY A 61 -41.22 2.16 12.03
N GLU A 62 -42.22 2.96 11.65
CA GLU A 62 -43.59 2.49 11.50
C GLU A 62 -44.29 3.19 10.34
N LEU A 63 -45.18 2.45 9.68
CA LEU A 63 -45.98 2.89 8.53
C LEU A 63 -47.39 3.28 9.03
N ASP A 64 -47.84 4.48 8.70
CA ASP A 64 -49.16 5.01 9.07
C ASP A 64 -50.32 4.07 8.64
N THR A 65 -51.13 3.64 9.61
CA THR A 65 -52.55 3.31 9.40
C THR A 65 -53.41 3.78 10.58
N PRO A 66 -54.71 4.07 10.39
CA PRO A 66 -55.39 5.09 11.19
C PRO A 66 -56.01 4.55 12.50
N ALA A 67 -55.25 4.56 13.60
CA ALA A 67 -55.76 4.17 14.92
C ALA A 67 -55.61 5.23 16.05
N GLU A 68 -54.71 6.21 15.96
CA GLU A 68 -54.43 7.15 17.07
C GLU A 68 -55.08 8.53 16.94
N LYS A 69 -56.37 8.57 16.55
CA LYS A 69 -57.18 9.81 16.57
C LYS A 69 -57.68 10.21 17.98
N ILE A 70 -57.07 9.66 19.04
CA ILE A 70 -57.59 9.71 20.42
C ILE A 70 -56.67 10.43 21.42
N LEU A 71 -55.34 10.50 21.19
CA LEU A 71 -54.40 11.10 22.16
C LEU A 71 -53.88 12.52 21.81
N ARG A 72 -54.61 13.28 20.97
CA ARG A 72 -54.41 14.74 20.82
C ARG A 72 -55.45 15.55 21.60
N LYS A 73 -55.45 15.41 22.93
CA LYS A 73 -56.15 16.35 23.83
C LYS A 73 -55.69 16.23 25.29
N SER A 74 -54.64 16.96 25.68
CA SER A 74 -54.47 17.55 27.03
C SER A 74 -53.18 18.36 27.12
N LEU A 75 -53.26 19.65 27.48
CA LEU A 75 -52.18 20.50 28.04
C LEU A 75 -50.97 20.75 27.12
N GLU A 76 -50.62 21.95 26.64
CA GLU A 76 -50.82 23.33 27.13
C GLU A 76 -50.38 23.58 28.58
N GLY A 77 -49.24 24.26 28.76
CA GLY A 77 -48.73 24.68 30.07
C GLY A 77 -47.31 25.30 30.07
N VAL A 78 -47.23 26.61 29.81
CA VAL A 78 -46.32 27.65 30.43
C VAL A 78 -45.02 27.17 31.12
N GLY A 79 -43.80 27.72 30.95
CA GLY A 79 -43.31 28.96 30.29
C GLY A 79 -42.36 29.79 31.21
N ARG A 80 -41.41 30.58 30.65
CA ARG A 80 -40.44 31.55 31.30
C ARG A 80 -39.19 30.95 32.00
N LYS A 81 -38.05 31.65 32.22
CA LYS A 81 -37.30 32.78 31.56
C LYS A 81 -35.96 33.01 32.31
N HIS A 82 -34.86 33.33 31.60
CA HIS A 82 -33.63 34.04 32.08
C HIS A 82 -32.82 33.30 33.21
N GLU A 83 -31.57 33.61 33.60
CA GLU A 83 -30.59 34.66 33.23
C GLU A 83 -29.11 34.20 33.41
N VAL A 84 -28.17 35.14 33.26
CA VAL A 84 -26.69 35.03 33.24
C VAL A 84 -26.05 34.72 34.61
N HIS A 85 -24.97 33.91 34.65
CA HIS A 85 -23.74 34.27 35.40
C HIS A 85 -22.51 33.41 35.06
N ALA A 86 -21.33 34.01 35.14
CA ALA A 86 -20.02 33.34 35.08
C ALA A 86 -19.36 33.25 36.47
N ASN A 87 -18.47 32.27 36.70
CA ASN A 87 -17.17 32.49 37.36
C ASN A 87 -16.23 31.25 37.39
N GLN A 88 -14.94 31.53 37.60
CA GLN A 88 -13.80 30.60 37.68
C GLN A 88 -13.71 29.90 39.06
N TRP A 89 -12.98 28.77 39.17
CA TRP A 89 -11.78 28.69 40.03
C TRP A 89 -10.88 27.45 39.76
N LYS A 90 -9.69 27.50 40.37
CA LYS A 90 -8.40 26.83 40.06
C LYS A 90 -8.23 25.35 40.50
N THR A 91 -7.15 24.75 39.97
CA THR A 91 -6.26 23.69 40.52
C THR A 91 -6.35 23.43 42.05
N ARG A 92 -6.07 22.23 42.59
CA ARG A 92 -4.79 21.48 42.48
C ARG A 92 -4.84 20.09 43.17
N ASP A 93 -3.87 19.21 42.85
CA ASP A 93 -3.37 18.04 43.60
C ASP A 93 -4.31 16.90 44.05
N ARG A 94 -4.14 15.71 43.45
CA ARG A 94 -3.71 14.50 44.19
C ARG A 94 -3.19 13.36 43.29
N LEU A 95 -1.96 12.94 43.56
CA LEU A 95 -1.40 11.66 43.11
C LEU A 95 -2.04 10.48 43.86
N ARG A 96 -1.85 9.26 43.30
CA ARG A 96 -1.89 7.95 43.97
C ARG A 96 -3.27 7.35 44.29
N ASP A 97 -3.80 6.53 43.37
CA ASP A 97 -4.31 5.18 43.71
C ASP A 97 -4.40 4.28 42.45
N SER A 98 -3.34 3.53 42.14
CA SER A 98 -3.26 2.61 41.00
C SER A 98 -3.07 1.16 41.49
N SER A 99 -4.10 0.61 42.14
CA SER A 99 -4.05 -0.73 42.78
C SER A 99 -5.44 -1.36 43.02
N LYS A 100 -6.40 -1.19 42.10
CA LYS A 100 -7.75 -1.81 42.21
C LYS A 100 -8.29 -2.42 40.91
N PHE A 101 -7.58 -3.39 40.33
CA PHE A 101 -8.16 -4.32 39.34
C PHE A 101 -7.55 -5.73 39.37
N ILE A 102 -7.22 -6.26 40.56
CA ILE A 102 -6.98 -7.70 40.77
C ILE A 102 -7.73 -8.14 42.03
N THR A 103 -8.99 -8.58 41.87
CA THR A 103 -9.78 -9.30 42.89
C THR A 103 -11.08 -9.84 42.28
N SER A 104 -10.98 -10.83 41.39
CA SER A 104 -12.13 -11.68 40.95
C SER A 104 -11.69 -13.03 40.35
N ALA A 105 -10.56 -13.57 40.83
CA ALA A 105 -10.05 -14.89 40.43
C ALA A 105 -10.19 -15.98 41.52
N GLU A 106 -10.89 -15.69 42.62
CA GLU A 106 -11.16 -16.63 43.72
C GLU A 106 -12.62 -17.11 43.71
N LYS A 107 -13.05 -17.72 42.59
CA LYS A 107 -14.39 -18.34 42.49
C LYS A 107 -14.45 -19.72 41.85
N LEU A 108 -13.30 -20.34 41.58
CA LEU A 108 -13.14 -21.71 41.10
C LEU A 108 -11.97 -22.35 41.86
N GLY A 109 -12.25 -22.87 43.06
CA GLY A 109 -11.22 -23.27 44.02
C GLY A 109 -10.57 -24.62 43.74
N LEU A 110 -9.23 -24.65 43.82
CA LEU A 110 -8.42 -25.84 44.05
C LEU A 110 -7.36 -25.51 45.11
N ARG A 111 -7.18 -26.40 46.09
CA ARG A 111 -6.31 -26.17 47.26
C ARG A 111 -4.84 -26.45 46.96
N VAL A 112 -3.95 -25.63 47.53
CA VAL A 112 -2.55 -25.98 47.80
C VAL A 112 -2.43 -26.33 49.30
N PRO A 113 -1.82 -27.46 49.69
CA PRO A 113 -1.45 -27.73 51.08
C PRO A 113 -0.10 -27.08 51.42
N ALA A 114 0.03 -26.54 52.63
CA ALA A 114 1.25 -25.89 53.12
C ALA A 114 2.05 -26.78 54.07
N TYR A 115 3.37 -26.83 53.86
CA TYR A 115 4.47 -27.17 54.76
C TYR A 115 5.68 -26.37 54.24
N GLY A 116 6.57 -25.74 55.00
CA GLY A 116 6.63 -25.58 56.46
C GLY A 116 8.03 -25.88 57.00
N GLN A 117 8.94 -24.88 57.03
CA GLN A 117 10.18 -24.75 57.83
C GLN A 117 11.25 -25.87 57.75
N GLU A 118 12.56 -25.66 57.87
CA GLU A 118 13.47 -24.49 57.96
C GLU A 118 14.56 -24.62 56.83
N ASP A 119 15.61 -23.81 56.63
CA ASP A 119 16.26 -22.70 57.36
C ASP A 119 17.01 -21.74 56.38
N GLY A 120 17.66 -20.69 56.90
CA GLY A 120 18.93 -20.17 56.37
C GLY A 120 18.89 -18.98 55.38
N SER A 121 19.21 -17.78 55.88
CA SER A 121 19.72 -16.63 55.11
C SER A 121 21.24 -16.48 55.34
N PRO A 122 22.05 -15.72 54.56
CA PRO A 122 21.69 -14.64 53.61
C PRO A 122 22.39 -14.69 52.23
N GLY A 123 22.06 -13.75 51.33
CA GLY A 123 22.71 -13.63 50.02
C GLY A 123 22.25 -12.46 49.13
N LYS A 124 21.93 -11.28 49.69
CA LYS A 124 21.60 -10.08 48.89
C LYS A 124 22.86 -9.34 48.44
N GLU A 125 23.60 -9.92 47.51
CA GLU A 125 24.74 -9.24 46.85
C GLU A 125 24.92 -9.70 45.37
N GLU A 126 24.65 -10.97 45.03
CA GLU A 126 24.82 -11.50 43.66
C GLU A 126 23.86 -10.92 42.60
N GLU A 127 22.62 -10.55 42.94
CA GLU A 127 21.67 -9.98 41.96
C GLU A 127 22.03 -8.54 41.51
N ALA A 128 22.84 -7.83 42.30
CA ALA A 128 23.24 -6.45 42.01
C ALA A 128 24.43 -6.40 41.02
N GLU A 129 25.38 -7.33 41.11
CA GLU A 129 26.52 -7.37 40.19
C GLU A 129 26.12 -7.82 38.77
N ILE A 130 25.19 -8.76 38.63
CA ILE A 130 24.72 -9.22 37.31
C ILE A 130 23.98 -8.09 36.57
N THR A 131 23.18 -7.28 37.27
CA THR A 131 22.50 -6.13 36.66
C THR A 131 23.46 -4.97 36.36
N ALA A 132 24.48 -4.74 37.18
CA ALA A 132 25.53 -3.75 36.92
C ALA A 132 26.42 -4.14 35.72
N ALA A 133 26.87 -5.40 35.64
CA ALA A 133 27.69 -5.90 34.54
C ALA A 133 26.96 -5.81 33.18
N THR A 134 25.67 -6.16 33.15
CA THR A 134 24.84 -6.04 31.93
C THR A 134 24.66 -4.58 31.51
N ALA A 135 24.52 -3.65 32.47
CA ALA A 135 24.43 -2.22 32.20
C ALA A 135 25.77 -1.61 31.74
N GLN A 136 26.91 -2.09 32.23
CA GLN A 136 28.23 -1.68 31.76
C GLN A 136 28.53 -2.20 30.36
N GLN A 137 28.25 -3.47 30.04
CA GLN A 137 28.38 -3.97 28.66
C GLN A 137 27.53 -3.20 27.66
N HIS A 138 26.30 -2.80 28.03
CA HIS A 138 25.48 -1.93 27.18
C HIS A 138 26.06 -0.51 27.02
N ASN A 139 26.74 0.02 28.03
CA ASN A 139 27.40 1.33 27.96
C ASN A 139 28.72 1.28 27.18
N GLU A 140 29.50 0.20 27.28
CA GLU A 140 30.75 0.01 26.54
C GLU A 140 30.47 -0.28 25.05
N MET A 141 29.51 -1.14 24.72
CA MET A 141 29.02 -1.32 23.33
C MET A 141 28.39 -0.06 22.70
N SER A 142 28.10 0.97 23.50
CA SER A 142 27.60 2.28 23.03
C SER A 142 28.67 3.39 23.07
N ARG A 143 29.86 3.10 23.61
CA ARG A 143 31.05 3.95 23.55
C ARG A 143 31.96 3.53 22.41
N ASP A 144 32.25 2.24 22.26
CA ASP A 144 33.04 1.73 21.13
C ASP A 144 32.36 1.97 19.78
N ARG A 145 31.02 2.11 19.77
CA ARG A 145 30.24 2.47 18.57
C ARG A 145 30.23 3.97 18.24
N LYS A 146 30.97 4.81 18.97
CA LYS A 146 31.17 6.24 18.63
C LYS A 146 32.45 6.52 17.84
N ASP A 147 33.39 5.57 17.84
CA ASP A 147 34.68 5.75 17.16
C ASP A 147 34.70 5.18 15.74
N GLU A 148 33.68 4.40 15.35
CA GLU A 148 33.27 4.31 13.94
C GLU A 148 32.41 5.52 13.59
N ALA A 149 33.06 6.59 13.11
CA ALA A 149 32.39 7.78 12.59
C ALA A 149 31.64 7.48 11.27
N GLY A 150 30.49 6.80 11.39
CA GLY A 150 29.49 6.76 10.32
C GLY A 150 29.11 8.19 9.95
N LEU A 151 29.24 8.53 8.67
CA LEU A 151 28.95 9.87 8.15
C LEU A 151 27.49 10.24 8.44
N GLU A 152 27.29 11.15 9.39
CA GLU A 152 25.97 11.73 9.67
C GLU A 152 25.47 12.44 8.40
N PHE A 153 24.22 12.18 8.02
CA PHE A 153 23.62 12.77 6.83
C PHE A 153 23.53 14.30 6.96
N ASP A 154 24.35 15.03 6.20
CA ASP A 154 24.27 16.49 6.11
C ASP A 154 23.36 16.94 4.97
N TYR A 155 22.21 17.50 5.34
CA TYR A 155 21.24 18.07 4.41
C TYR A 155 21.84 19.18 3.52
N GLN A 156 22.81 19.96 4.00
CA GLN A 156 23.40 21.06 3.23
C GLN A 156 24.34 20.55 2.14
N SER A 157 25.08 19.47 2.40
CA SER A 157 25.89 18.77 1.38
C SER A 157 25.00 18.08 0.36
N PHE A 158 23.95 17.39 0.79
CA PHE A 158 22.93 16.82 -0.11
C PHE A 158 22.32 17.88 -1.04
N ARG A 159 21.86 19.02 -0.49
CA ARG A 159 21.23 20.08 -1.28
C ARG A 159 22.18 20.71 -2.31
N LYS A 160 23.50 20.62 -2.09
CA LYS A 160 24.56 21.05 -3.03
C LYS A 160 24.95 19.98 -4.04
N SER A 161 24.63 18.70 -3.81
CA SER A 161 24.91 17.62 -4.78
C SER A 161 23.85 17.48 -5.87
N LEU A 162 22.68 18.10 -5.70
CA LEU A 162 21.63 18.17 -6.73
C LEU A 162 22.13 18.99 -7.94
N ARG A 163 21.99 18.43 -9.14
CA ARG A 163 22.29 19.07 -10.44
C ARG A 163 21.27 20.15 -10.78
N ASN A 164 20.02 19.93 -10.38
CA ASN A 164 18.89 20.81 -10.63
C ASN A 164 18.19 21.15 -9.29
N PRO A 165 17.79 22.42 -9.06
CA PRO A 165 16.93 22.75 -7.92
C PRO A 165 15.60 21.98 -8.03
N PRO A 166 14.96 21.55 -6.91
CA PRO A 166 13.74 20.75 -6.99
C PRO A 166 12.57 21.41 -7.73
N LEU A 167 12.55 22.74 -7.77
CA LEU A 167 11.52 23.56 -8.45
C LEU A 167 11.95 24.02 -9.86
N GLY A 168 13.02 23.45 -10.41
CA GLY A 168 13.69 23.94 -11.61
C GLY A 168 14.53 25.19 -11.36
N LYS A 169 15.30 25.60 -12.37
CA LYS A 169 16.12 26.82 -12.38
C LYS A 169 15.28 28.05 -12.68
N GLY A 170 14.25 27.89 -13.52
CA GLY A 170 13.36 28.95 -13.99
C GLY A 170 14.05 29.89 -14.99
N GLY A 171 13.42 30.15 -16.14
CA GLY A 171 13.94 31.11 -17.11
C GLY A 171 13.77 30.76 -18.58
N GLU A 172 13.32 29.55 -18.92
CA GLU A 172 12.89 29.25 -20.28
C GLU A 172 11.55 29.93 -20.60
N VAL A 173 11.35 30.25 -21.89
CA VAL A 173 10.10 30.87 -22.37
C VAL A 173 9.07 29.77 -22.53
N GLU A 174 8.43 29.41 -21.41
CA GLU A 174 7.36 28.41 -21.35
C GLU A 174 6.25 28.76 -22.34
N ASP A 175 5.83 27.78 -23.13
CA ASP A 175 4.69 27.92 -24.05
C ASP A 175 3.43 28.32 -23.26
N SER A 176 2.71 29.32 -23.79
CA SER A 176 1.54 29.89 -23.13
C SER A 176 0.41 28.86 -22.93
N GLU A 177 0.26 27.89 -23.84
CA GLU A 177 -0.75 26.84 -23.67
C GLU A 177 -0.35 25.87 -22.56
N THR A 178 0.90 25.40 -22.56
CA THR A 178 1.50 24.53 -21.53
C THR A 178 1.38 25.15 -20.14
N PHE A 179 1.73 26.43 -20.00
CA PHE A 179 1.57 27.18 -18.75
C PHE A 179 0.13 27.22 -18.26
N GLN A 180 -0.85 27.46 -19.14
CA GLN A 180 -2.28 27.46 -18.76
C GLN A 180 -2.77 26.07 -18.34
N LYS A 181 -2.32 25.00 -19.01
CA LYS A 181 -2.63 23.61 -18.61
C LYS A 181 -2.08 23.30 -17.22
N ARG A 182 -0.83 23.68 -16.94
CA ARG A 182 -0.20 23.55 -15.62
C ARG A 182 -0.93 24.35 -14.54
N LEU A 183 -1.35 25.58 -14.84
CA LEU A 183 -2.19 26.39 -13.93
C LEU A 183 -3.55 25.75 -13.65
N LYS A 184 -4.17 25.09 -14.64
CA LYS A 184 -5.43 24.36 -14.44
C LYS A 184 -5.26 23.19 -13.46
N ILE A 185 -4.18 22.42 -13.60
CA ILE A 185 -3.90 21.30 -12.67
C ILE A 185 -3.61 21.82 -11.25
N LYS A 186 -2.92 22.95 -11.13
CA LYS A 186 -2.76 23.65 -9.85
C LYS A 186 -4.10 24.09 -9.26
N GLU A 187 -5.05 24.58 -10.07
CA GLU A 187 -6.41 24.87 -9.60
C GLU A 187 -7.15 23.62 -9.11
N MET A 188 -7.02 22.49 -9.81
CA MET A 188 -7.59 21.20 -9.38
C MET A 188 -7.04 20.75 -8.02
N MET A 189 -5.72 20.88 -7.81
CA MET A 189 -5.07 20.58 -6.53
C MET A 189 -5.58 21.49 -5.41
N ARG A 190 -5.67 22.81 -5.64
CA ARG A 190 -6.26 23.75 -4.68
C ARG A 190 -7.70 23.33 -4.33
N PHE A 191 -8.52 23.01 -5.33
CA PHE A 191 -9.91 22.61 -5.11
C PHE A 191 -10.05 21.29 -4.33
N ALA A 192 -9.22 20.29 -4.62
CA ALA A 192 -9.20 19.01 -3.90
C ALA A 192 -8.73 19.18 -2.45
N TRP A 193 -7.70 20.00 -2.23
CA TRP A 193 -7.13 20.29 -0.92
C TRP A 193 -8.05 21.14 -0.04
N ASP A 194 -8.61 22.23 -0.55
CA ASP A 194 -9.48 23.13 0.22
C ASP A 194 -10.74 22.40 0.71
N ASN A 195 -11.28 21.48 -0.11
CA ASN A 195 -12.41 20.64 0.31
C ASN A 195 -11.98 19.55 1.30
N TYR A 196 -10.80 18.94 1.16
CA TYR A 196 -10.25 18.05 2.18
C TYR A 196 -10.08 18.78 3.52
N LYS A 197 -9.45 19.97 3.52
CA LYS A 197 -9.27 20.82 4.71
C LYS A 197 -10.61 21.20 5.35
N ARG A 198 -11.63 21.50 4.54
CA ARG A 198 -12.96 21.90 5.02
C ARG A 198 -13.77 20.77 5.68
N TYR A 199 -13.68 19.55 5.17
CA TYR A 199 -14.60 18.46 5.54
C TYR A 199 -13.93 17.22 6.17
N ALA A 200 -12.61 17.08 6.04
CA ALA A 200 -11.87 15.87 6.38
C ALA A 200 -10.50 16.13 7.04
N TRP A 201 -10.19 17.35 7.51
CA TRP A 201 -8.90 17.67 8.14
C TRP A 201 -8.52 16.69 9.26
N GLY A 202 -7.30 16.13 9.17
CA GLY A 202 -6.80 15.11 10.10
C GLY A 202 -7.54 13.77 10.03
N LYS A 203 -8.31 13.51 8.97
CA LYS A 203 -8.78 12.19 8.55
C LYS A 203 -7.90 11.70 7.39
N ASN A 204 -7.98 10.42 7.04
CA ASN A 204 -7.08 9.87 6.02
C ASN A 204 -7.49 10.31 4.62
N GLU A 205 -8.78 10.37 4.34
CA GLU A 205 -9.29 10.75 3.01
C GLU A 205 -10.60 11.54 3.14
N LEU A 206 -11.05 12.14 2.04
CA LEU A 206 -12.33 12.86 1.96
C LEU A 206 -13.41 11.98 1.32
N ARG A 207 -14.64 12.04 1.85
CA ARG A 207 -15.86 11.56 1.17
C ARG A 207 -16.64 12.76 0.66
N PRO A 208 -16.43 13.18 -0.60
CA PRO A 208 -16.81 14.51 -1.05
C PRO A 208 -18.34 14.68 -1.19
N LEU A 209 -19.12 13.63 -1.50
CA LEU A 209 -20.59 13.71 -1.53
C LEU A 209 -21.19 13.85 -0.12
N THR A 210 -20.67 13.08 0.86
CA THR A 210 -21.18 13.13 2.24
C THR A 210 -20.51 14.18 3.12
N LYS A 211 -19.54 14.93 2.58
CA LYS A 211 -18.88 16.08 3.21
C LYS A 211 -18.30 15.73 4.60
N ASN A 212 -17.68 14.56 4.69
CA ASN A 212 -17.00 14.05 5.89
C ASN A 212 -15.74 13.25 5.52
N GLY A 213 -14.87 12.97 6.48
CA GLY A 213 -13.66 12.19 6.22
C GLY A 213 -13.86 10.68 6.30
N HIS A 214 -13.10 9.93 5.50
CA HIS A 214 -12.85 8.50 5.65
C HIS A 214 -11.55 8.28 6.44
N ILE A 215 -11.47 7.16 7.14
CA ILE A 215 -10.27 6.74 7.91
C ILE A 215 -9.58 5.56 7.21
N GLY A 216 -10.29 4.78 6.38
CA GLY A 216 -9.80 3.49 5.91
C GLY A 216 -9.55 2.51 7.07
N ASN A 217 -9.25 1.25 6.72
CA ASN A 217 -8.80 0.24 7.70
C ASN A 217 -7.30 -0.05 7.58
N MET A 218 -6.66 0.33 6.48
CA MET A 218 -5.27 -0.04 6.14
C MET A 218 -4.19 0.69 6.96
N PHE A 219 -4.56 1.72 7.73
CA PHE A 219 -3.59 2.60 8.41
C PHE A 219 -3.44 2.35 9.92
N GLY A 220 -4.02 1.29 10.49
CA GLY A 220 -3.80 0.90 11.90
C GLY A 220 -4.13 1.97 12.95
N GLY A 221 -5.01 2.91 12.63
CA GLY A 221 -5.37 4.03 13.50
C GLY A 221 -4.56 5.31 13.26
N LEU A 222 -3.51 5.28 12.43
CA LEU A 222 -2.86 6.49 11.93
C LEU A 222 -3.87 7.39 11.21
N ARG A 223 -3.57 8.69 11.21
CA ARG A 223 -4.41 9.76 10.69
C ARG A 223 -3.62 10.64 9.72
N GLY A 224 -4.35 11.34 8.87
CA GLY A 224 -3.79 12.36 7.99
C GLY A 224 -3.07 11.82 6.76
N ALA A 225 -3.41 10.63 6.23
CA ALA A 225 -2.83 10.12 4.99
C ALA A 225 -2.81 11.19 3.88
N THR A 226 -3.96 11.78 3.52
CA THR A 226 -4.03 12.90 2.55
C THR A 226 -3.20 14.13 2.94
N ILE A 227 -2.91 14.38 4.23
CA ILE A 227 -2.02 15.48 4.63
C ILE A 227 -0.58 15.13 4.29
N VAL A 228 -0.13 13.93 4.67
CA VAL A 228 1.25 13.46 4.44
C VAL A 228 1.52 13.26 2.95
N ASP A 229 0.61 12.59 2.26
CA ASP A 229 0.71 12.27 0.83
C ASP A 229 0.69 13.54 -0.05
N ALA A 230 0.08 14.63 0.42
CA ALA A 230 0.06 15.90 -0.31
C ALA A 230 1.26 16.82 -0.03
N LEU A 231 2.11 16.55 0.97
CA LEU A 231 3.16 17.49 1.42
C LEU A 231 4.09 17.93 0.28
N ASP A 232 4.65 16.98 -0.45
CA ASP A 232 5.56 17.24 -1.57
C ASP A 232 4.85 17.91 -2.75
N THR A 233 3.60 17.53 -3.02
CA THR A 233 2.74 18.10 -4.07
C THR A 233 2.43 19.57 -3.78
N LEU A 234 2.06 19.88 -2.54
CA LEU A 234 1.86 21.25 -2.07
C LEU A 234 3.15 22.07 -2.21
N TYR A 235 4.30 21.47 -1.87
CA TYR A 235 5.60 22.13 -2.01
C TYR A 235 5.96 22.44 -3.48
N ILE A 236 5.92 21.46 -4.40
CA ILE A 236 6.31 21.67 -5.81
C ILE A 236 5.33 22.56 -6.57
N MET A 237 4.04 22.52 -6.22
CA MET A 237 3.05 23.46 -6.75
C MET A 237 3.10 24.83 -6.05
N GLN A 238 4.01 25.04 -5.09
CA GLN A 238 4.24 26.30 -4.38
C GLN A 238 3.03 26.81 -3.56
N PHE A 239 2.26 25.90 -2.97
CA PHE A 239 1.21 26.17 -2.00
C PHE A 239 1.81 26.35 -0.59
N LYS A 240 2.52 27.48 -0.39
CA LYS A 240 3.36 27.71 0.79
C LYS A 240 2.57 27.79 2.09
N GLU A 241 1.37 28.37 2.06
CA GLU A 241 0.51 28.54 3.24
C GLU A 241 -0.10 27.19 3.64
N GLU A 242 -0.62 26.48 2.65
CA GLU A 242 -1.21 25.15 2.79
C GLU A 242 -0.18 24.11 3.25
N PHE A 243 1.06 24.18 2.72
CA PHE A 243 2.18 23.36 3.18
C PHE A 243 2.56 23.64 4.64
N GLN A 244 2.59 24.90 5.06
CA GLN A 244 2.92 25.28 6.43
C GLN A 244 1.83 24.79 7.40
N GLU A 245 0.54 24.90 7.06
CA GLU A 245 -0.56 24.30 7.82
C GLU A 245 -0.43 22.77 7.94
N ALA A 246 -0.06 22.09 6.84
CA ALA A 246 0.18 20.64 6.81
C ALA A 246 1.37 20.24 7.69
N LYS A 247 2.50 20.98 7.63
CA LYS A 247 3.67 20.77 8.49
C LYS A 247 3.31 20.91 9.97
N GLU A 248 2.57 21.95 10.35
CA GLU A 248 2.14 22.14 11.73
C GLU A 248 1.21 21.03 12.22
N TRP A 249 0.38 20.48 11.34
CA TRP A 249 -0.42 19.30 11.65
C TRP A 249 0.44 18.05 11.85
N VAL A 250 1.48 17.83 11.04
CA VAL A 250 2.43 16.71 11.21
C VAL A 250 3.22 16.85 12.51
N GLU A 251 3.65 18.06 12.86
CA GLU A 251 4.38 18.34 14.12
C GLU A 251 3.50 18.08 15.36
N LYS A 252 2.27 18.60 15.37
CA LYS A 252 1.42 18.68 16.58
C LYS A 252 0.32 17.62 16.65
N GLY A 253 -0.05 17.01 15.52
CA GLY A 253 -1.24 16.18 15.34
C GLY A 253 -1.00 14.76 14.82
N LEU A 254 0.15 14.47 14.20
CA LEU A 254 0.51 13.11 13.77
C LEU A 254 1.03 12.29 14.96
N ASP A 255 0.11 11.58 15.61
CA ASP A 255 0.42 10.56 16.62
C ASP A 255 0.82 9.24 15.95
N LEU A 256 2.02 8.75 16.27
CA LEU A 256 2.56 7.47 15.80
C LEU A 256 2.40 6.35 16.85
N ASN A 257 1.89 6.64 18.05
CA ASN A 257 1.68 5.69 19.15
C ASN A 257 0.27 5.11 19.18
N VAL A 258 -0.27 4.87 17.98
CA VAL A 258 -1.56 4.23 17.75
C VAL A 258 -1.48 2.71 17.95
N ASN A 259 -2.58 2.11 18.42
CA ASN A 259 -2.73 0.66 18.52
C ASN A 259 -3.83 0.21 17.55
N GLY A 260 -3.41 -0.38 16.44
CA GLY A 260 -4.28 -0.90 15.39
C GLY A 260 -3.49 -1.57 14.28
N GLU A 261 -4.22 -2.33 13.45
CA GLU A 261 -3.71 -3.19 12.39
C GLU A 261 -3.50 -2.38 11.11
N ALA A 262 -2.25 -2.23 10.66
CA ALA A 262 -1.87 -1.50 9.47
C ALA A 262 -1.31 -2.43 8.39
N SER A 263 -1.54 -2.08 7.12
CA SER A 263 -0.78 -2.62 6.00
C SER A 263 0.64 -2.05 6.06
N LEU A 264 1.64 -2.94 6.08
CA LEU A 264 3.05 -2.57 6.06
C LEU A 264 3.39 -1.75 4.80
N PHE A 265 2.90 -2.23 3.65
CA PHE A 265 3.08 -1.63 2.34
C PHE A 265 2.50 -0.21 2.27
N GLU A 266 1.21 -0.06 2.59
CA GLU A 266 0.51 1.24 2.49
C GLU A 266 1.11 2.29 3.44
N VAL A 267 1.52 1.89 4.65
CA VAL A 267 2.17 2.82 5.59
C VAL A 267 3.59 3.18 5.15
N ASN A 268 4.32 2.25 4.52
CA ASN A 268 5.63 2.52 3.98
C ASN A 268 5.57 3.53 2.81
N ILE A 269 4.84 3.19 1.75
CA ILE A 269 4.88 3.94 0.49
C ILE A 269 4.30 5.35 0.67
N ARG A 270 3.21 5.49 1.43
CA ARG A 270 2.51 6.76 1.69
C ARG A 270 3.20 7.57 2.79
N TYR A 271 3.18 7.07 4.03
CA TYR A 271 3.63 7.86 5.18
C TYR A 271 5.16 7.98 5.24
N VAL A 272 5.91 6.87 5.09
CA VAL A 272 7.38 6.95 5.12
C VAL A 272 7.90 7.66 3.86
N GLY A 273 7.40 7.30 2.67
CA GLY A 273 7.75 7.96 1.40
C GLY A 273 7.45 9.47 1.39
N GLY A 274 6.24 9.87 1.79
CA GLY A 274 5.83 11.28 1.85
C GLY A 274 6.60 12.11 2.88
N LEU A 275 6.87 11.56 4.07
CA LEU A 275 7.69 12.23 5.08
C LEU A 275 9.16 12.35 4.63
N LEU A 276 9.76 11.31 4.04
CA LEU A 276 11.12 11.37 3.50
C LEU A 276 11.22 12.41 2.38
N SER A 277 10.25 12.46 1.48
CA SER A 277 10.27 13.41 0.36
C SER A 277 10.04 14.84 0.83
N ALA A 278 9.11 15.06 1.77
CA ALA A 278 8.95 16.35 2.42
C ALA A 278 10.23 16.82 3.13
N TYR A 279 10.97 15.91 3.79
CA TYR A 279 12.28 16.21 4.35
C TYR A 279 13.29 16.61 3.26
N TYR A 280 13.47 15.80 2.22
CA TYR A 280 14.47 16.08 1.19
C TYR A 280 14.19 17.40 0.44
N LEU A 281 12.93 17.72 0.16
CA LEU A 281 12.55 18.97 -0.49
C LEU A 281 12.79 20.21 0.39
N THR A 282 12.68 20.10 1.72
CA THR A 282 12.60 21.28 2.62
C THR A 282 13.72 21.43 3.65
N GLY A 283 14.30 20.33 4.13
CA GLY A 283 15.23 20.31 5.27
C GLY A 283 14.56 20.42 6.64
N GLU A 284 13.23 20.27 6.71
CA GLU A 284 12.46 20.38 7.96
C GLU A 284 12.56 19.08 8.78
N GLU A 285 13.38 19.09 9.84
CA GLU A 285 13.72 17.91 10.67
C GLU A 285 12.52 17.19 11.29
N VAL A 286 11.34 17.84 11.39
CA VAL A 286 10.10 17.19 11.85
C VAL A 286 9.74 15.99 10.98
N PHE A 287 9.91 16.09 9.65
CA PHE A 287 9.58 15.02 8.73
C PHE A 287 10.56 13.86 8.83
N ARG A 288 11.88 14.14 8.88
CA ARG A 288 12.94 13.14 9.15
C ARG A 288 12.68 12.39 10.45
N THR A 289 12.40 13.12 11.53
CA THR A 289 12.13 12.53 12.86
C THR A 289 10.93 11.58 12.83
N LYS A 290 9.81 12.01 12.22
CA LYS A 290 8.61 11.19 12.09
C LYS A 290 8.81 9.98 11.17
N ALA A 291 9.57 10.12 10.08
CA ALA A 291 9.89 9.02 9.18
C ALA A 291 10.71 7.92 9.91
N ILE A 292 11.75 8.32 10.66
CA ILE A 292 12.59 7.38 11.43
C ILE A 292 11.79 6.69 12.54
N GLU A 293 10.96 7.43 13.29
CA GLU A 293 10.09 6.86 14.34
C GLU A 293 9.11 5.82 13.75
N LEU A 294 8.48 6.16 12.62
CA LEU A 294 7.53 5.27 11.95
C LEU A 294 8.24 4.04 11.34
N GLY A 295 9.36 4.23 10.65
CA GLY A 295 10.17 3.13 10.13
C GLY A 295 10.58 2.14 11.23
N GLY A 296 10.98 2.66 12.40
CA GLY A 296 11.29 1.84 13.58
C GLY A 296 10.12 0.96 14.04
N LYS A 297 8.88 1.46 13.94
CA LYS A 297 7.63 0.71 14.24
C LYS A 297 7.29 -0.35 13.18
N LEU A 298 7.83 -0.26 11.96
CA LEU A 298 7.62 -1.24 10.89
C LEU A 298 8.60 -2.44 10.95
N LEU A 299 9.78 -2.27 11.55
CA LEU A 299 10.80 -3.32 11.68
C LEU A 299 10.31 -4.68 12.23
N PRO A 300 9.37 -4.77 13.20
CA PRO A 300 8.85 -6.04 13.70
C PRO A 300 8.13 -6.91 12.65
N ALA A 301 7.69 -6.33 11.52
CA ALA A 301 7.05 -7.09 10.45
C ALA A 301 8.00 -8.12 9.82
N PHE A 302 9.31 -7.86 9.85
CA PHE A 302 10.38 -8.70 9.32
C PHE A 302 10.80 -9.83 10.29
N ASN A 303 10.17 -9.95 11.46
CA ASN A 303 10.47 -11.01 12.44
C ASN A 303 9.82 -12.34 12.02
N THR A 304 10.29 -12.90 10.91
CA THR A 304 9.85 -14.17 10.33
C THR A 304 11.07 -15.08 10.09
N PRO A 305 10.91 -16.41 10.00
CA PRO A 305 12.04 -17.33 9.80
C PRO A 305 12.87 -17.07 8.53
N THR A 306 12.29 -16.40 7.53
CA THR A 306 12.95 -16.04 6.26
C THR A 306 13.42 -14.59 6.21
N GLY A 307 12.95 -13.75 7.14
CA GLY A 307 13.04 -12.30 7.05
C GLY A 307 12.19 -11.66 5.94
N ILE A 308 11.37 -12.43 5.20
CA ILE A 308 10.29 -11.87 4.37
C ILE A 308 9.22 -11.32 5.32
N PRO A 309 8.89 -10.02 5.26
CA PRO A 309 7.95 -9.43 6.19
C PRO A 309 6.52 -9.91 5.93
N ARG A 310 5.66 -9.75 6.93
CA ARG A 310 4.22 -10.00 6.79
C ARG A 310 3.47 -8.72 6.42
N GLY A 311 2.39 -8.86 5.65
CA GLY A 311 1.62 -7.73 5.12
C GLY A 311 0.93 -6.86 6.17
N ILE A 312 0.56 -7.42 7.33
CA ILE A 312 -0.11 -6.68 8.42
C ILE A 312 0.80 -6.58 9.65
N ILE A 313 0.88 -5.38 10.24
CA ILE A 313 1.53 -5.10 11.52
C ILE A 313 0.62 -4.28 12.44
N ASN A 314 0.61 -4.60 13.73
CA ASN A 314 0.03 -3.75 14.76
C ASN A 314 1.06 -2.72 15.25
N LEU A 315 0.79 -1.43 15.02
CA LEU A 315 1.73 -0.33 15.30
C LEU A 315 1.96 -0.04 16.79
N GLY A 316 1.12 -0.60 17.67
CA GLY A 316 1.20 -0.39 19.12
C GLY A 316 1.98 -1.47 19.87
N ASN A 317 2.02 -2.71 19.36
CA ASN A 317 2.70 -3.84 20.01
C ASN A 317 3.69 -4.60 19.11
N GLY A 318 3.79 -4.26 17.83
CA GLY A 318 4.73 -4.89 16.89
C GLY A 318 4.38 -6.31 16.46
N LEU A 319 3.22 -6.87 16.84
CA LEU A 319 2.76 -8.16 16.34
C LEU A 319 2.40 -8.04 14.86
N SER A 320 2.77 -9.05 14.07
CA SER A 320 2.52 -9.08 12.63
C SER A 320 1.93 -10.42 12.18
N TRP A 321 1.07 -10.38 11.16
CA TRP A 321 0.47 -11.56 10.54
C TRP A 321 0.20 -11.30 9.05
N SER A 322 -0.06 -12.37 8.32
CA SER A 322 -0.40 -12.29 6.89
C SER A 322 -1.91 -12.09 6.73
N TRP A 323 -2.36 -11.50 5.61
CA TRP A 323 -3.79 -11.34 5.34
C TRP A 323 -4.55 -12.66 5.45
N GLY A 324 -5.70 -12.66 6.15
CA GLY A 324 -6.50 -13.88 6.37
C GLY A 324 -7.08 -14.50 5.09
N TRP A 325 -7.09 -13.76 3.99
CA TRP A 325 -7.47 -14.24 2.65
C TRP A 325 -6.27 -14.64 1.77
N ALA A 326 -5.04 -14.25 2.14
CA ALA A 326 -3.85 -14.58 1.37
C ALA A 326 -3.52 -16.09 1.48
N SER A 327 -3.12 -16.69 0.36
CA SER A 327 -3.03 -18.13 0.25
C SER A 327 -2.07 -18.74 1.27
N ALA A 328 -2.56 -19.65 2.11
CA ALA A 328 -1.80 -20.31 3.18
C ALA A 328 -1.02 -19.34 4.12
N GLY A 329 -1.49 -18.10 4.29
CA GLY A 329 -0.80 -17.10 5.11
C GLY A 329 0.51 -16.60 4.50
N SER A 330 0.58 -16.55 3.16
CA SER A 330 1.67 -15.93 2.41
C SER A 330 1.70 -14.41 2.54
N SER A 331 2.87 -13.83 2.27
CA SER A 331 3.05 -12.41 2.00
C SER A 331 2.94 -12.16 0.49
N ILE A 332 2.55 -10.94 0.10
CA ILE A 332 2.28 -10.55 -1.29
C ILE A 332 3.52 -9.92 -1.92
N LEU A 333 3.87 -10.31 -3.15
CA LEU A 333 5.12 -9.92 -3.82
C LEU A 333 5.32 -8.41 -3.88
N ALA A 334 4.32 -7.65 -4.32
CA ALA A 334 4.36 -6.19 -4.28
C ALA A 334 4.53 -5.66 -2.84
N GLU A 335 3.78 -6.16 -1.86
CA GLU A 335 3.82 -5.62 -0.50
C GLU A 335 5.21 -5.72 0.17
N PHE A 336 5.95 -6.81 -0.05
CA PHE A 336 7.29 -6.98 0.52
C PHE A 336 8.43 -6.58 -0.42
N GLY A 337 8.20 -6.54 -1.73
CA GLY A 337 9.15 -6.04 -2.72
C GLY A 337 9.27 -4.52 -2.68
N THR A 338 8.15 -3.84 -2.42
CA THR A 338 8.01 -2.38 -2.53
C THR A 338 8.21 -1.68 -1.18
N LEU A 339 9.29 -2.07 -0.49
CA LEU A 339 9.80 -1.45 0.74
C LEU A 339 11.22 -0.89 0.56
N HIS A 340 11.85 -1.20 -0.57
CA HIS A 340 13.29 -1.10 -0.73
C HIS A 340 13.80 0.35 -0.74
N LEU A 341 13.13 1.25 -1.47
CA LEU A 341 13.59 2.62 -1.63
C LEU A 341 13.53 3.40 -0.30
N GLU A 342 12.40 3.31 0.41
CA GLU A 342 12.19 4.00 1.68
C GLU A 342 13.12 3.47 2.76
N PHE A 343 13.35 2.15 2.84
CA PHE A 343 14.22 1.57 3.86
C PHE A 343 15.71 1.91 3.62
N LEU A 344 16.17 1.98 2.37
CA LEU A 344 17.50 2.51 2.06
C LEU A 344 17.63 3.97 2.51
N GLN A 345 16.63 4.80 2.21
CA GLN A 345 16.63 6.22 2.60
C GLN A 345 16.48 6.41 4.13
N LEU A 346 15.73 5.54 4.83
CA LEU A 346 15.69 5.50 6.29
C LEU A 346 17.06 5.20 6.89
N SER A 347 17.81 4.22 6.36
CA SER A 347 19.19 3.98 6.78
C SER A 347 20.07 5.20 6.54
N GLN A 348 19.95 5.86 5.38
CA GLN A 348 20.72 7.06 5.04
C GLN A 348 20.46 8.21 6.03
N VAL A 349 19.20 8.57 6.30
CA VAL A 349 18.89 9.72 7.17
C VAL A 349 19.03 9.43 8.67
N SER A 350 19.02 8.17 9.09
CA SER A 350 19.17 7.77 10.51
C SER A 350 20.55 7.31 10.91
N GLY A 351 21.42 6.95 9.96
CA GLY A 351 22.67 6.24 10.22
C GLY A 351 22.50 4.79 10.70
N ASN A 352 21.27 4.25 10.74
CA ASN A 352 21.01 2.89 11.21
C ASN A 352 20.96 1.90 10.03
N PRO A 353 21.95 1.00 9.85
CA PRO A 353 21.99 0.07 8.70
C PRO A 353 20.87 -0.97 8.71
N LEU A 354 20.19 -1.18 9.84
CA LEU A 354 19.17 -2.22 10.02
C LEU A 354 18.02 -2.13 9.00
N PHE A 355 17.65 -0.93 8.54
CA PHE A 355 16.61 -0.78 7.51
C PHE A 355 17.07 -1.37 6.17
N THR A 356 18.24 -0.97 5.68
CA THR A 356 18.91 -1.56 4.51
C THR A 356 19.06 -3.08 4.64
N GLU A 357 19.54 -3.58 5.78
CA GLU A 357 19.72 -5.01 6.04
C GLU A 357 18.42 -5.81 5.84
N LYS A 358 17.28 -5.28 6.29
CA LYS A 358 15.97 -5.95 6.12
C LYS A 358 15.59 -6.11 4.65
N VAL A 359 15.67 -5.04 3.86
CA VAL A 359 15.23 -5.07 2.46
C VAL A 359 16.26 -5.74 1.53
N MET A 360 17.54 -5.72 1.89
CA MET A 360 18.56 -6.53 1.23
C MET A 360 18.38 -8.03 1.50
N ASN A 361 18.01 -8.43 2.73
CA ASN A 361 17.66 -9.83 3.00
C ASN A 361 16.47 -10.31 2.15
N VAL A 362 15.41 -9.50 2.00
CA VAL A 362 14.29 -9.81 1.10
C VAL A 362 14.77 -10.07 -0.32
N ARG A 363 15.64 -9.22 -0.85
CA ARG A 363 16.25 -9.40 -2.18
C ARG A 363 17.07 -10.70 -2.26
N GLN A 364 17.87 -11.02 -1.24
CA GLN A 364 18.67 -12.26 -1.22
C GLN A 364 17.81 -13.53 -1.18
N VAL A 365 16.68 -13.53 -0.45
CA VAL A 365 15.70 -14.64 -0.49
C VAL A 365 15.12 -14.77 -1.91
N LEU A 366 14.68 -13.66 -2.51
CA LEU A 366 14.16 -13.63 -3.88
C LEU A 366 15.20 -14.00 -4.93
N LYS A 367 16.49 -13.72 -4.72
CA LYS A 367 17.58 -14.11 -5.63
C LYS A 367 17.81 -15.63 -5.60
N ARG A 368 17.78 -16.24 -4.42
CA ARG A 368 18.05 -17.68 -4.21
C ARG A 368 16.91 -18.61 -4.61
N ILE A 369 15.65 -18.18 -4.48
CA ILE A 369 14.50 -19.02 -4.83
C ILE A 369 14.41 -19.24 -6.36
N GLU A 370 13.97 -20.43 -6.77
CA GLU A 370 13.68 -20.75 -8.18
C GLU A 370 12.45 -19.96 -8.66
N LYS A 371 12.50 -19.45 -9.91
CA LYS A 371 11.40 -18.71 -10.53
C LYS A 371 10.76 -19.58 -11.62
N PRO A 372 9.49 -20.03 -11.48
CA PRO A 372 8.84 -20.82 -12.51
C PRO A 372 8.76 -20.01 -13.82
N HIS A 373 9.37 -20.53 -14.89
CA HIS A 373 9.50 -19.83 -16.18
C HIS A 373 10.21 -18.47 -16.13
N GLY A 374 11.04 -18.21 -15.10
CA GLY A 374 11.65 -16.90 -14.85
C GLY A 374 10.71 -15.87 -14.20
N LEU A 375 9.43 -16.20 -14.05
CA LEU A 375 8.41 -15.32 -13.47
C LEU A 375 8.40 -15.38 -11.93
N TYR A 376 7.95 -14.29 -11.31
CA TYR A 376 7.78 -14.19 -9.85
C TYR A 376 6.30 -14.35 -9.49
N PRO A 377 5.91 -15.45 -8.82
CA PRO A 377 4.55 -15.60 -8.30
C PRO A 377 4.23 -14.58 -7.20
N ASN A 378 2.97 -14.14 -7.15
CA ASN A 378 2.52 -13.07 -6.27
C ASN A 378 2.46 -13.44 -4.78
N PHE A 379 2.69 -14.71 -4.41
CA PHE A 379 2.48 -15.23 -3.06
C PHE A 379 3.66 -16.09 -2.56
N LEU A 380 4.41 -15.57 -1.60
CA LEU A 380 5.57 -16.22 -0.97
C LEU A 380 5.29 -16.52 0.51
N SER A 381 5.64 -17.70 0.99
CA SER A 381 5.50 -18.04 2.41
C SER A 381 6.60 -17.37 3.25
N PRO A 382 6.28 -16.48 4.23
CA PRO A 382 7.29 -15.88 5.10
C PRO A 382 7.89 -16.88 6.10
N VAL A 383 7.34 -18.10 6.19
CA VAL A 383 7.82 -19.15 7.09
C VAL A 383 8.75 -20.14 6.39
N SER A 384 8.37 -20.61 5.19
CA SER A 384 9.16 -21.62 4.45
C SER A 384 10.03 -21.06 3.35
N GLY A 385 9.81 -19.81 2.93
CA GLY A 385 10.56 -19.20 1.82
C GLY A 385 10.23 -19.82 0.46
N ASN A 386 9.09 -20.50 0.33
CA ASN A 386 8.63 -21.12 -0.92
C ASN A 386 7.41 -20.39 -1.49
N TRP A 387 7.28 -20.37 -2.82
CA TRP A 387 6.07 -19.94 -3.51
C TRP A 387 4.87 -20.81 -3.12
N VAL A 388 3.68 -20.21 -2.99
CA VAL A 388 2.45 -20.91 -2.57
C VAL A 388 1.48 -21.11 -3.72
N GLN A 389 1.16 -20.04 -4.46
CA GLN A 389 0.30 -20.09 -5.63
C GLN A 389 1.05 -19.59 -6.84
N HIS A 390 0.93 -20.30 -7.96
CA HIS A 390 1.52 -19.94 -9.24
C HIS A 390 0.61 -18.95 -10.00
N HIS A 391 0.29 -17.81 -9.38
CA HIS A 391 -0.33 -16.65 -10.01
C HIS A 391 0.72 -15.56 -10.16
N VAL A 392 0.88 -15.05 -11.38
CA VAL A 392 1.82 -13.98 -11.73
C VAL A 392 1.01 -12.85 -12.37
N SER A 393 1.33 -11.61 -11.98
CA SER A 393 0.75 -10.39 -12.54
C SER A 393 1.81 -9.28 -12.58
N VAL A 394 1.75 -8.43 -13.59
CA VAL A 394 2.44 -7.11 -13.63
C VAL A 394 1.44 -5.98 -13.35
N GLY A 395 0.23 -6.32 -12.93
CA GLY A 395 -0.65 -5.42 -12.16
C GLY A 395 -0.70 -5.88 -10.71
N GLY A 396 -1.84 -5.59 -10.06
CA GLY A 396 -2.07 -5.82 -8.63
C GLY A 396 -1.50 -7.13 -8.09
N LEU A 397 -0.87 -7.02 -6.91
CA LEU A 397 -0.14 -8.05 -6.16
C LEU A 397 1.30 -8.32 -6.63
N GLY A 398 1.73 -7.80 -7.78
CA GLY A 398 3.09 -8.02 -8.32
C GLY A 398 3.77 -6.80 -8.94
N ASP A 399 3.00 -5.88 -9.55
CA ASP A 399 3.42 -4.59 -10.12
C ASP A 399 4.68 -3.94 -9.53
N SER A 400 4.58 -3.29 -8.37
CA SER A 400 5.60 -2.37 -7.86
C SER A 400 6.88 -3.06 -7.36
N PHE A 401 6.89 -4.39 -7.26
CA PHE A 401 8.13 -5.15 -7.06
C PHE A 401 9.07 -5.00 -8.27
N TYR A 402 8.55 -5.10 -9.50
CA TYR A 402 9.34 -4.95 -10.72
C TYR A 402 9.85 -3.51 -10.87
N GLU A 403 8.99 -2.56 -10.52
CA GLU A 403 9.27 -1.13 -10.45
C GLU A 403 10.47 -0.83 -9.54
N TYR A 404 10.47 -1.38 -8.32
CA TYR A 404 11.51 -1.12 -7.32
C TYR A 404 12.85 -1.77 -7.66
N LEU A 405 12.91 -2.75 -8.57
CA LEU A 405 14.18 -3.25 -9.10
C LEU A 405 14.87 -2.18 -9.97
N ILE A 406 14.19 -1.64 -10.99
CA ILE A 406 14.79 -0.58 -11.83
C ILE A 406 14.98 0.73 -11.05
N LYS A 407 14.03 1.10 -10.19
CA LYS A 407 14.14 2.30 -9.35
C LYS A 407 15.26 2.18 -8.30
N SER A 408 15.56 0.99 -7.77
CA SER A 408 16.74 0.79 -6.89
C SER A 408 18.05 0.96 -7.65
N TRP A 409 18.15 0.40 -8.86
CA TRP A 409 19.30 0.63 -9.74
C TRP A 409 19.53 2.13 -10.00
N LEU A 410 18.49 2.88 -10.38
CA LEU A 410 18.59 4.32 -10.60
C LEU A 410 18.95 5.09 -9.31
N MET A 411 18.24 4.82 -8.20
CA MET A 411 18.45 5.51 -6.92
C MET A 411 19.84 5.26 -6.33
N SER A 412 20.46 4.10 -6.63
CA SER A 412 21.85 3.79 -6.26
C SER A 412 22.92 4.56 -7.06
N ALA A 413 22.52 5.53 -7.89
CA ALA A 413 23.37 6.17 -8.90
C ALA A 413 24.03 5.15 -9.84
N LYS A 414 23.24 4.15 -10.30
CA LYS A 414 23.67 3.10 -11.23
C LYS A 414 24.81 2.21 -10.66
N THR A 415 24.74 1.84 -9.37
CA THR A 415 25.71 0.94 -8.70
C THR A 415 25.14 -0.40 -8.23
N ASP A 416 23.83 -0.49 -8.00
CA ASP A 416 23.11 -1.70 -7.56
C ASP A 416 22.90 -2.69 -8.72
N SER A 417 23.99 -3.31 -9.16
CA SER A 417 24.01 -4.25 -10.29
C SER A 417 23.14 -5.49 -10.07
N GLU A 418 22.88 -5.88 -8.82
CA GLU A 418 21.96 -6.97 -8.49
C GLU A 418 20.51 -6.61 -8.82
N ALA A 419 20.05 -5.40 -8.48
CA ALA A 419 18.73 -4.93 -8.88
C ALA A 419 18.59 -4.82 -10.41
N LYS A 420 19.64 -4.34 -11.10
CA LYS A 420 19.69 -4.30 -12.57
C LYS A 420 19.54 -5.71 -13.19
N GLU A 421 20.34 -6.67 -12.71
CA GLU A 421 20.30 -8.06 -13.18
C GLU A 421 18.91 -8.69 -12.94
N MET A 422 18.32 -8.48 -11.76
CA MET A 422 17.00 -9.00 -11.42
C MET A 422 15.90 -8.36 -12.27
N TYR A 423 15.98 -7.06 -12.56
CA TYR A 423 15.02 -6.34 -13.40
C TYR A 423 15.00 -6.89 -14.82
N TYR A 424 16.14 -6.93 -15.52
CA TYR A 424 16.16 -7.37 -16.92
C TYR A 424 15.77 -8.84 -17.08
N LYS A 425 16.19 -9.72 -16.16
CA LYS A 425 15.74 -11.12 -16.16
C LYS A 425 14.25 -11.27 -15.93
N ALA A 426 13.65 -10.40 -15.10
CA ALA A 426 12.20 -10.37 -14.91
C ALA A 426 11.49 -9.86 -16.17
N LEU A 427 11.99 -8.78 -16.79
CA LEU A 427 11.43 -8.18 -17.99
C LEU A 427 11.45 -9.16 -19.17
N GLU A 428 12.59 -9.82 -19.44
CA GLU A 428 12.69 -10.88 -20.47
C GLU A 428 11.68 -12.01 -20.25
N ALA A 429 11.49 -12.45 -18.99
CA ALA A 429 10.50 -13.46 -18.65
C ALA A 429 9.05 -12.95 -18.84
N ILE A 430 8.78 -11.69 -18.52
CA ILE A 430 7.49 -11.03 -18.75
C ILE A 430 7.20 -10.94 -20.25
N GLU A 431 8.16 -10.52 -21.08
CA GLU A 431 8.03 -10.46 -22.53
C GLU A 431 7.66 -11.82 -23.14
N VAL A 432 8.46 -12.84 -22.86
CA VAL A 432 8.26 -14.20 -23.40
C VAL A 432 6.89 -14.77 -22.99
N ASN A 433 6.55 -14.68 -21.71
CA ASN A 433 5.40 -15.39 -21.17
C ASN A 433 4.12 -14.54 -21.20
N LEU A 434 4.16 -13.28 -20.79
CA LEU A 434 2.98 -12.46 -20.47
C LEU A 434 2.62 -11.43 -21.55
N ILE A 435 3.59 -10.88 -22.29
CA ILE A 435 3.31 -9.88 -23.31
C ILE A 435 2.73 -10.53 -24.56
N LYS A 436 1.62 -10.00 -25.05
CA LYS A 436 0.88 -10.51 -26.21
C LYS A 436 0.33 -9.34 -27.03
N LYS A 437 0.02 -9.58 -28.31
CA LYS A 437 -0.68 -8.62 -29.17
C LYS A 437 -2.14 -9.05 -29.41
N SER A 438 -3.05 -8.08 -29.46
CA SER A 438 -4.46 -8.29 -29.75
C SER A 438 -4.70 -8.53 -31.25
N ALA A 439 -5.94 -8.85 -31.66
CA ALA A 439 -6.28 -8.99 -33.08
C ALA A 439 -6.24 -7.62 -33.81
N GLY A 440 -6.56 -6.54 -33.10
CA GLY A 440 -6.38 -5.15 -33.54
C GLY A 440 -4.95 -4.62 -33.40
N GLY A 441 -3.99 -5.43 -32.93
CA GLY A 441 -2.57 -5.08 -32.86
C GLY A 441 -2.10 -4.38 -31.57
N LEU A 442 -2.96 -4.24 -30.56
CA LEU A 442 -2.60 -3.65 -29.26
C LEU A 442 -1.70 -4.60 -28.46
N THR A 443 -0.57 -4.11 -27.96
CA THR A 443 0.34 -4.86 -27.09
C THR A 443 -0.11 -4.73 -25.63
N TYR A 444 -0.25 -5.85 -24.92
CA TYR A 444 -0.71 -5.88 -23.53
C TYR A 444 0.03 -6.93 -22.71
N ILE A 445 0.01 -6.75 -21.38
CA ILE A 445 0.53 -7.73 -20.42
C ILE A 445 -0.65 -8.54 -19.87
N ALA A 446 -0.66 -9.83 -20.13
CA ALA A 446 -1.65 -10.77 -19.56
C ALA A 446 -1.27 -11.19 -18.13
N GLU A 447 -2.25 -11.61 -17.34
CA GLU A 447 -2.00 -12.37 -16.11
C GLU A 447 -1.71 -13.84 -16.44
N TRP A 448 -0.95 -14.54 -15.59
CA TRP A 448 -0.69 -15.97 -15.73
C TRP A 448 -1.08 -16.73 -14.46
N ARG A 449 -1.86 -17.80 -14.62
CA ARG A 449 -2.42 -18.60 -13.52
C ARG A 449 -2.20 -20.08 -13.81
N GLY A 450 -1.20 -20.68 -13.15
CA GLY A 450 -0.96 -22.13 -13.15
C GLY A 450 -0.74 -22.75 -14.53
N GLY A 451 -0.10 -22.01 -15.45
CA GLY A 451 0.14 -22.43 -16.83
C GLY A 451 -0.78 -21.78 -17.88
N ILE A 452 -1.85 -21.10 -17.46
CA ILE A 452 -2.87 -20.51 -18.35
C ILE A 452 -2.78 -18.98 -18.31
N LEU A 453 -2.84 -18.33 -19.48
CA LEU A 453 -2.96 -16.87 -19.58
C LEU A 453 -4.42 -16.43 -19.39
N ASP A 454 -4.65 -15.44 -18.53
CA ASP A 454 -5.89 -14.67 -18.45
C ASP A 454 -5.66 -13.37 -19.23
N HIS A 455 -6.30 -13.25 -20.40
CA HIS A 455 -6.12 -12.15 -21.36
C HIS A 455 -6.81 -10.85 -20.90
N LYS A 456 -6.37 -10.39 -19.74
CA LYS A 456 -6.88 -9.26 -18.98
C LYS A 456 -5.68 -8.47 -18.44
N MET A 457 -5.72 -7.16 -18.59
CA MET A 457 -4.76 -6.22 -18.03
C MET A 457 -5.50 -5.29 -17.07
N GLY A 458 -4.89 -5.00 -15.91
CA GLY A 458 -5.44 -4.04 -14.95
C GLY A 458 -4.95 -2.63 -15.24
N HIS A 459 -5.70 -1.61 -14.80
CA HIS A 459 -5.25 -0.22 -14.79
C HIS A 459 -3.92 -0.06 -14.07
N LEU A 460 -3.75 -0.75 -12.94
CA LEU A 460 -2.48 -0.86 -12.21
C LEU A 460 -1.30 -1.22 -13.12
N ALA A 461 -1.48 -2.16 -14.06
CA ALA A 461 -0.41 -2.60 -14.95
C ALA A 461 0.04 -1.53 -15.98
N CYS A 462 -0.67 -0.40 -16.08
CA CYS A 462 -0.30 0.70 -16.97
C CYS A 462 0.92 1.49 -16.53
N PHE A 463 1.38 1.34 -15.27
CA PHE A 463 2.67 1.89 -14.83
C PHE A 463 3.86 1.31 -15.64
N SER A 464 3.67 0.11 -16.20
CA SER A 464 4.72 -0.64 -16.89
C SER A 464 5.32 0.08 -18.10
N GLY A 465 4.56 0.96 -18.76
CA GLY A 465 5.07 1.83 -19.82
C GLY A 465 6.19 2.73 -19.32
N GLY A 466 5.92 3.54 -18.29
CA GLY A 466 6.91 4.39 -17.63
C GLY A 466 8.07 3.61 -17.02
N MET A 467 7.79 2.47 -16.38
CA MET A 467 8.83 1.58 -15.83
C MET A 467 9.81 1.07 -16.91
N ILE A 468 9.29 0.60 -18.05
CA ILE A 468 10.13 0.07 -19.15
C ILE A 468 10.89 1.21 -19.84
N ALA A 469 10.25 2.36 -20.04
CA ALA A 469 10.90 3.55 -20.60
C ALA A 469 12.08 4.03 -19.72
N LEU A 470 11.88 4.09 -18.39
CA LEU A 470 12.94 4.40 -17.42
C LEU A 470 14.13 3.43 -17.50
N GLY A 471 13.86 2.15 -17.79
CA GLY A 471 14.91 1.16 -17.97
C GLY A 471 15.67 1.31 -19.28
N ALA A 472 15.01 1.76 -20.36
CA ALA A 472 15.48 1.63 -21.73
C ALA A 472 16.94 2.10 -21.98
N GLU A 473 17.36 3.22 -21.39
CA GLU A 473 18.74 3.74 -21.52
C GLU A 473 19.81 2.78 -20.94
N ASP A 474 19.50 2.09 -19.83
CA ASP A 474 20.42 1.21 -19.13
C ASP A 474 20.42 -0.23 -19.65
N ALA A 475 19.62 -0.54 -20.67
CA ALA A 475 19.59 -1.85 -21.29
C ALA A 475 20.87 -2.14 -22.11
N GLU A 476 21.02 -3.39 -22.55
CA GLU A 476 21.98 -3.73 -23.60
C GLU A 476 21.70 -2.88 -24.85
N GLU A 477 22.74 -2.39 -25.53
CA GLU A 477 22.65 -1.43 -26.64
C GLU A 477 21.63 -1.85 -27.71
N GLU A 478 21.61 -3.14 -28.05
CA GLU A 478 20.70 -3.76 -29.03
C GLU A 478 19.22 -3.78 -28.59
N LYS A 479 18.94 -3.64 -27.28
CA LYS A 479 17.61 -3.68 -26.67
C LYS A 479 17.05 -2.31 -26.26
N GLN A 480 17.86 -1.24 -26.27
CA GLN A 480 17.44 0.08 -25.78
C GLN A 480 16.21 0.62 -26.54
N GLN A 481 16.29 0.63 -27.89
CA GLN A 481 15.16 1.06 -28.72
C GLN A 481 13.97 0.11 -28.60
N HIS A 482 14.21 -1.20 -28.54
CA HIS A 482 13.16 -2.22 -28.38
C HIS A 482 12.34 -1.99 -27.09
N TYR A 483 12.99 -1.67 -25.98
CA TYR A 483 12.28 -1.35 -24.73
C TYR A 483 11.55 0.00 -24.81
N LEU A 484 12.10 1.02 -25.47
CA LEU A 484 11.39 2.28 -25.68
C LEU A 484 10.15 2.11 -26.56
N ASP A 485 10.24 1.29 -27.61
CA ASP A 485 9.12 0.92 -28.48
C ASP A 485 8.07 0.12 -27.70
N LEU A 486 8.48 -0.88 -26.93
CA LEU A 486 7.59 -1.68 -26.07
C LEU A 486 6.85 -0.81 -25.04
N ALA A 487 7.56 0.12 -24.40
CA ALA A 487 6.97 1.10 -23.49
C ALA A 487 5.93 1.99 -24.20
N ALA A 488 6.23 2.46 -25.41
CA ALA A 488 5.30 3.24 -26.22
C ALA A 488 4.05 2.43 -26.62
N GLU A 489 4.20 1.17 -27.02
CA GLU A 489 3.09 0.27 -27.37
C GLU A 489 2.18 -0.02 -26.17
N LEU A 490 2.75 -0.31 -24.98
CA LEU A 490 1.99 -0.54 -23.75
C LEU A 490 1.26 0.72 -23.29
N THR A 491 1.93 1.87 -23.33
CA THR A 491 1.32 3.18 -22.99
C THR A 491 0.18 3.52 -23.95
N HIS A 492 0.32 3.21 -25.24
CA HIS A 492 -0.74 3.37 -26.24
C HIS A 492 -1.94 2.45 -25.96
N THR A 493 -1.72 1.18 -25.61
CA THR A 493 -2.82 0.27 -25.21
C THR A 493 -3.56 0.76 -23.95
N CYS A 494 -2.85 1.36 -23.01
CA CYS A 494 -3.45 1.99 -21.83
C CYS A 494 -4.28 3.24 -22.19
N HIS A 495 -3.78 4.08 -23.12
CA HIS A 495 -4.57 5.18 -23.70
C HIS A 495 -5.83 4.68 -24.40
N GLU A 496 -5.74 3.59 -25.18
CA GLU A 496 -6.89 2.96 -25.83
C GLU A 496 -7.95 2.46 -24.83
N SER A 497 -7.56 2.07 -23.61
CA SER A 497 -8.53 1.72 -22.57
C SER A 497 -9.33 2.92 -22.06
N TYR A 498 -8.77 4.13 -22.16
CA TYR A 498 -9.44 5.39 -21.85
C TYR A 498 -10.34 5.82 -23.01
N THR A 499 -9.83 5.90 -24.24
CA THR A 499 -10.56 6.41 -25.42
C THR A 499 -11.76 5.54 -25.83
N ARG A 500 -11.76 4.26 -25.45
CA ARG A 500 -12.87 3.32 -25.68
C ARG A 500 -13.95 3.36 -24.59
N SER A 501 -13.87 4.28 -23.63
CA SER A 501 -14.90 4.53 -22.61
C SER A 501 -15.75 5.77 -22.94
N ASP A 502 -16.97 5.85 -22.39
CA ASP A 502 -17.82 7.05 -22.55
C ASP A 502 -17.30 8.26 -21.76
N THR A 503 -16.48 7.99 -20.73
CA THR A 503 -15.94 9.03 -19.84
C THR A 503 -14.54 9.50 -20.21
N ASN A 504 -13.87 8.92 -21.22
CA ASN A 504 -12.43 9.07 -21.46
C ASN A 504 -11.59 8.78 -20.20
N LEU A 505 -11.99 7.78 -19.41
CA LEU A 505 -11.27 7.28 -18.22
C LEU A 505 -11.25 5.76 -18.26
N GLY A 506 -10.09 5.15 -18.01
CA GLY A 506 -9.92 3.71 -18.10
C GLY A 506 -10.61 2.95 -16.96
N PRO A 507 -11.15 1.75 -17.23
CA PRO A 507 -11.68 0.88 -16.19
C PRO A 507 -10.55 0.22 -15.37
N GLU A 508 -10.84 -0.20 -14.14
CA GLU A 508 -9.91 -0.96 -13.27
C GLU A 508 -9.27 -2.17 -13.96
N ALA A 509 -10.00 -2.87 -14.84
CA ALA A 509 -9.42 -3.90 -15.68
C ALA A 509 -10.14 -4.03 -17.04
N PHE A 510 -9.37 -4.33 -18.07
CA PHE A 510 -9.83 -4.47 -19.46
C PHE A 510 -9.32 -5.78 -20.09
N ARG A 511 -10.04 -6.30 -21.10
CA ARG A 511 -9.79 -7.61 -21.71
C ARG A 511 -9.40 -7.53 -23.18
N PHE A 512 -8.78 -8.60 -23.67
CA PHE A 512 -8.30 -8.81 -25.04
C PHE A 512 -8.77 -10.15 -25.63
N ASP A 513 -9.86 -10.70 -25.10
CA ASP A 513 -10.47 -11.94 -25.52
C ASP A 513 -11.92 -11.75 -25.96
N SER A 514 -12.55 -12.81 -26.47
CA SER A 514 -13.99 -12.85 -26.75
C SER A 514 -14.51 -11.79 -27.74
N GLY A 515 -13.63 -11.28 -28.63
CA GLY A 515 -13.95 -10.22 -29.58
C GLY A 515 -13.94 -8.80 -28.98
N VAL A 516 -13.41 -8.65 -27.77
CA VAL A 516 -13.31 -7.39 -27.03
C VAL A 516 -11.83 -7.02 -26.86
N GLU A 517 -11.49 -5.74 -27.01
CA GLU A 517 -10.13 -5.25 -26.84
C GLU A 517 -10.12 -3.93 -26.06
N ALA A 518 -9.27 -3.85 -25.02
CA ALA A 518 -9.09 -2.69 -24.17
C ALA A 518 -10.39 -2.13 -23.54
N THR A 519 -11.39 -2.98 -23.26
CA THR A 519 -12.57 -2.60 -22.47
C THR A 519 -12.96 -3.63 -21.40
N ALA A 520 -13.72 -3.19 -20.39
CA ALA A 520 -14.15 -4.04 -19.27
C ALA A 520 -15.47 -4.75 -19.55
N THR A 521 -15.44 -6.08 -19.57
CA THR A 521 -16.65 -6.90 -19.80
C THR A 521 -17.46 -7.12 -18.53
N ARG A 522 -16.85 -7.09 -17.34
CA ARG A 522 -17.52 -7.33 -16.04
C ARG A 522 -17.88 -6.01 -15.36
N LEU A 523 -19.12 -5.89 -14.88
CA LEU A 523 -19.59 -4.71 -14.13
C LEU A 523 -18.71 -4.36 -12.91
N SER A 524 -18.11 -5.36 -12.26
CA SER A 524 -17.21 -5.17 -11.12
C SER A 524 -15.82 -4.59 -11.48
N GLU A 525 -15.49 -4.50 -12.77
CA GLU A 525 -14.19 -4.04 -13.28
C GLU A 525 -14.30 -2.67 -13.98
N ARG A 526 -15.51 -2.11 -14.15
CA ARG A 526 -15.78 -0.87 -14.90
C ARG A 526 -15.55 0.45 -14.15
N TYR A 527 -15.13 0.39 -12.89
CA TYR A 527 -14.95 1.58 -12.09
C TYR A 527 -13.61 2.26 -12.38
N TYR A 528 -13.50 3.55 -12.05
CA TYR A 528 -12.26 4.32 -12.04
C TYR A 528 -12.18 5.11 -10.73
N ILE A 529 -11.18 4.82 -9.90
CA ILE A 529 -11.02 5.40 -8.55
C ILE A 529 -9.96 6.51 -8.49
N LEU A 530 -9.85 7.35 -9.52
CA LEU A 530 -8.88 8.47 -9.58
C LEU A 530 -7.40 8.05 -9.69
N ARG A 531 -7.15 6.84 -10.23
CA ARG A 531 -5.82 6.22 -10.31
C ARG A 531 -4.82 6.97 -11.22
N PRO A 532 -3.51 6.90 -10.92
CA PRO A 532 -2.46 7.64 -11.63
C PRO A 532 -1.76 6.88 -12.77
N GLU A 533 -1.76 5.54 -12.81
CA GLU A 533 -0.67 4.79 -13.45
C GLU A 533 -0.56 4.99 -14.99
N VAL A 534 -1.66 5.39 -15.64
CA VAL A 534 -1.66 5.81 -17.06
C VAL A 534 -1.00 7.17 -17.26
N VAL A 535 -1.25 8.12 -16.36
CA VAL A 535 -0.64 9.46 -16.37
C VAL A 535 0.84 9.39 -15.97
N GLU A 536 1.21 8.52 -15.03
CA GLU A 536 2.61 8.23 -14.70
C GLU A 536 3.39 7.84 -15.97
N SER A 537 2.87 6.87 -16.72
CA SER A 537 3.45 6.48 -18.01
C SER A 537 3.51 7.62 -19.01
N TYR A 538 2.49 8.48 -19.11
CA TYR A 538 2.56 9.67 -19.97
C TYR A 538 3.66 10.66 -19.53
N MET A 539 3.86 10.85 -18.22
CA MET A 539 4.90 11.73 -17.68
C MET A 539 6.30 11.22 -18.04
N TYR A 540 6.58 9.94 -17.80
CA TYR A 540 7.86 9.35 -18.16
C TYR A 540 8.08 9.31 -19.68
N MET A 541 7.09 8.89 -20.46
CA MET A 541 7.21 8.87 -21.92
C MET A 541 7.40 10.28 -22.49
N TRP A 542 6.74 11.31 -21.94
CA TRP A 542 7.01 12.71 -22.32
C TRP A 542 8.47 13.08 -22.06
N ARG A 543 8.98 12.94 -20.83
CA ARG A 543 10.35 13.36 -20.50
C ARG A 543 11.42 12.63 -21.31
N LEU A 544 11.21 11.34 -21.57
CA LEU A 544 12.19 10.50 -22.26
C LEU A 544 12.14 10.60 -23.80
N THR A 545 11.03 11.08 -24.39
CA THR A 545 10.87 11.13 -25.86
C THR A 545 10.51 12.49 -26.44
N HIS A 546 9.97 13.39 -25.63
CA HIS A 546 9.36 14.67 -26.02
C HIS A 546 8.27 14.56 -27.12
N ASP A 547 7.66 13.38 -27.29
CA ASP A 547 6.54 13.20 -28.21
C ASP A 547 5.29 13.94 -27.67
N PRO A 548 4.77 14.94 -28.40
CA PRO A 548 3.68 15.80 -27.93
C PRO A 548 2.37 15.04 -27.70
N LYS A 549 2.20 13.81 -28.22
CA LYS A 549 0.98 13.01 -27.98
C LYS A 549 0.78 12.73 -26.49
N TYR A 550 1.84 12.55 -25.69
CA TYR A 550 1.72 12.27 -24.26
C TYR A 550 1.17 13.46 -23.47
N ARG A 551 1.56 14.70 -23.85
CA ARG A 551 0.94 15.94 -23.33
C ARG A 551 -0.49 16.13 -23.83
N ALA A 552 -0.82 15.70 -25.06
CA ALA A 552 -2.21 15.72 -25.54
C ALA A 552 -3.11 14.76 -24.76
N TRP A 553 -2.70 13.49 -24.61
CA TRP A 553 -3.42 12.47 -23.86
C TRP A 553 -3.57 12.83 -22.37
N GLY A 554 -2.53 13.37 -21.73
CA GLY A 554 -2.65 13.87 -20.36
C GLY A 554 -3.65 15.03 -20.22
N TRP A 555 -3.82 15.86 -21.25
CA TRP A 555 -4.83 16.91 -21.24
C TRP A 555 -6.26 16.37 -21.41
N GLU A 556 -6.45 15.32 -22.21
CA GLU A 556 -7.73 14.61 -22.30
C GLU A 556 -8.14 14.02 -20.94
N VAL A 557 -7.19 13.47 -20.17
CA VAL A 557 -7.43 13.00 -18.80
C VAL A 557 -7.84 14.15 -17.87
N VAL A 558 -7.20 15.33 -17.95
CA VAL A 558 -7.62 16.53 -17.19
C VAL A 558 -9.07 16.90 -17.51
N GLN A 559 -9.44 16.94 -18.79
CA GLN A 559 -10.79 17.28 -19.23
C GLN A 559 -11.82 16.23 -18.74
N ALA A 560 -11.46 14.96 -18.76
CA ALA A 560 -12.30 13.86 -18.27
C ALA A 560 -12.51 13.91 -16.74
N LEU A 561 -11.44 14.13 -15.96
CA LEU A 561 -11.50 14.31 -14.51
C LEU A 561 -12.39 15.49 -14.12
N GLU A 562 -12.23 16.64 -14.78
CA GLU A 562 -13.06 17.83 -14.58
C GLU A 562 -14.53 17.62 -14.91
N LYS A 563 -14.83 16.81 -15.93
CA LYS A 563 -16.20 16.56 -16.39
C LYS A 563 -16.94 15.49 -15.59
N TYR A 564 -16.26 14.43 -15.19
CA TYR A 564 -16.89 13.21 -14.66
C TYR A 564 -16.51 12.85 -13.22
N CYS A 565 -15.40 13.38 -12.69
CA CYS A 565 -14.95 13.09 -11.32
C CYS A 565 -15.10 14.29 -10.37
N ARG A 566 -15.01 15.52 -10.87
CA ARG A 566 -15.21 16.74 -10.07
C ARG A 566 -16.67 16.90 -9.65
N ILE A 567 -16.89 17.17 -8.38
CA ILE A 567 -18.18 17.56 -7.80
C ILE A 567 -18.02 18.81 -6.93
N ASP A 568 -19.12 19.42 -6.47
CA ASP A 568 -19.14 20.66 -5.66
C ASP A 568 -18.14 20.71 -4.50
N THR A 569 -17.76 19.55 -3.95
CA THR A 569 -17.00 19.42 -2.71
C THR A 569 -15.82 18.44 -2.80
N GLY A 570 -15.19 18.32 -3.97
CA GLY A 570 -13.96 17.56 -4.21
C GLY A 570 -13.99 16.75 -5.50
N PHE A 571 -13.10 15.78 -5.63
CA PHE A 571 -13.12 14.77 -6.70
C PHE A 571 -13.51 13.41 -6.14
N SER A 572 -14.32 12.64 -6.86
CA SER A 572 -14.73 11.29 -6.47
C SER A 572 -14.54 10.31 -7.63
N GLY A 573 -14.10 9.09 -7.32
CA GLY A 573 -14.13 7.98 -8.26
C GLY A 573 -15.54 7.71 -8.81
N ILE A 574 -15.60 7.01 -9.93
CA ILE A 574 -16.82 6.68 -10.67
C ILE A 574 -16.97 5.16 -10.82
N ARG A 575 -18.22 4.66 -10.79
CA ARG A 575 -18.52 3.22 -10.73
C ARG A 575 -18.64 2.52 -12.09
N ASP A 576 -18.88 3.26 -13.16
CA ASP A 576 -18.94 2.73 -14.53
C ASP A 576 -18.46 3.82 -15.51
N VAL A 577 -17.31 3.59 -16.16
CA VAL A 577 -16.74 4.48 -17.20
C VAL A 577 -17.45 4.39 -18.56
N TYR A 578 -18.38 3.44 -18.72
CA TYR A 578 -19.26 3.28 -19.88
C TYR A 578 -20.66 3.86 -19.58
N SER A 579 -20.69 4.98 -18.87
CA SER A 579 -21.89 5.76 -18.59
C SER A 579 -21.59 7.25 -18.77
N THR A 580 -22.37 7.92 -19.61
CA THR A 580 -22.30 9.38 -19.82
C THR A 580 -22.74 10.19 -18.60
N THR A 581 -23.42 9.56 -17.64
CA THR A 581 -23.75 10.13 -16.32
C THR A 581 -23.35 9.11 -15.23
N PRO A 582 -22.07 8.99 -14.90
CA PRO A 582 -21.59 7.95 -14.01
C PRO A 582 -22.03 8.22 -12.55
N SER A 583 -22.22 7.14 -11.79
CA SER A 583 -22.45 7.27 -10.34
C SER A 583 -21.13 7.26 -9.58
N HIS A 584 -20.97 8.19 -8.64
CA HIS A 584 -19.73 8.30 -7.87
C HIS A 584 -19.60 7.25 -6.76
N ASP A 585 -18.36 6.99 -6.35
CA ASP A 585 -18.02 6.09 -5.25
C ASP A 585 -18.09 6.73 -3.85
N ASN A 586 -18.04 8.07 -3.79
CA ASN A 586 -17.91 8.91 -2.60
C ASN A 586 -16.54 8.79 -1.88
N VAL A 587 -15.43 8.67 -2.61
CA VAL A 587 -14.07 8.71 -2.06
C VAL A 587 -13.16 9.58 -2.93
N GLN A 588 -12.49 10.55 -2.30
CA GLN A 588 -11.30 11.24 -2.84
C GLN A 588 -10.08 10.55 -2.24
N GLN A 589 -9.50 9.63 -3.00
CA GLN A 589 -8.33 8.83 -2.60
C GLN A 589 -7.12 9.75 -2.38
N SER A 590 -6.23 9.42 -1.44
CA SER A 590 -5.07 10.28 -1.15
C SER A 590 -4.08 10.34 -2.34
N PHE A 591 -3.89 9.24 -3.07
CA PHE A 591 -3.11 9.18 -4.30
C PHE A 591 -3.60 10.12 -5.41
N PHE A 592 -4.85 10.58 -5.39
CA PHE A 592 -5.29 11.57 -6.38
C PHE A 592 -4.50 12.88 -6.22
N LEU A 593 -4.21 13.28 -4.98
CA LEU A 593 -3.40 14.45 -4.66
C LEU A 593 -1.91 14.10 -4.77
N ALA A 594 -1.49 12.95 -4.24
CA ALA A 594 -0.09 12.54 -4.20
C ALA A 594 0.48 12.27 -5.60
N GLU A 595 -0.30 11.66 -6.49
CA GLU A 595 0.19 11.05 -7.72
C GLU A 595 -0.48 11.65 -8.95
N THR A 596 -1.80 11.51 -9.09
CA THR A 596 -2.51 11.87 -10.33
C THR A 596 -2.32 13.35 -10.66
N LEU A 597 -2.50 14.24 -9.69
CA LEU A 597 -2.27 15.68 -9.88
C LEU A 597 -0.78 16.06 -9.95
N LYS A 598 0.10 15.30 -9.28
CA LYS A 598 1.56 15.50 -9.33
C LYS A 598 2.12 15.16 -10.72
N TYR A 599 1.84 13.96 -11.23
CA TYR A 599 2.28 13.54 -12.57
C TYR A 599 1.67 14.38 -13.68
N LEU A 600 0.41 14.79 -13.57
CA LEU A 600 -0.18 15.80 -14.48
C LEU A 600 0.60 17.12 -14.42
N TYR A 601 0.92 17.64 -13.24
CA TYR A 601 1.64 18.91 -13.10
C TYR A 601 3.08 18.83 -13.65
N LEU A 602 3.76 17.69 -13.46
CA LEU A 602 5.10 17.43 -13.99
C LEU A 602 5.09 17.23 -15.51
N LEU A 603 4.07 16.56 -16.07
CA LEU A 603 3.88 16.39 -17.51
C LEU A 603 3.79 17.73 -18.26
N PHE A 604 3.21 18.77 -17.65
CA PHE A 604 3.18 20.14 -18.18
C PHE A 604 4.19 21.09 -17.51
N SER A 605 5.24 20.55 -16.88
CA SER A 605 6.40 21.32 -16.40
C SER A 605 7.64 21.05 -17.27
N GLU A 606 8.65 21.88 -17.09
CA GLU A 606 9.99 21.61 -17.63
C GLU A 606 10.65 20.42 -16.92
N ASP A 607 11.61 19.80 -17.61
CA ASP A 607 12.29 18.58 -17.16
C ASP A 607 13.21 18.81 -15.95
N ASP A 608 13.65 20.05 -15.71
CA ASP A 608 14.49 20.40 -14.55
C ASP A 608 13.71 20.50 -13.23
N VAL A 609 12.37 20.51 -13.27
CA VAL A 609 11.50 20.41 -12.09
C VAL A 609 11.43 18.95 -11.64
N LEU A 610 11.99 18.61 -10.47
CA LEU A 610 12.22 17.22 -10.06
C LEU A 610 12.86 16.39 -11.19
N SER A 611 14.05 16.80 -11.64
CA SER A 611 14.80 16.11 -12.70
C SER A 611 15.03 14.63 -12.40
N LEU A 612 14.86 13.78 -13.43
CA LEU A 612 15.14 12.35 -13.34
C LEU A 612 16.64 12.03 -13.17
N GLU A 613 17.54 13.02 -13.37
CA GLU A 613 18.97 12.91 -13.03
C GLU A 613 19.24 12.96 -11.51
N ASP A 614 18.31 13.53 -10.75
CA ASP A 614 18.46 13.84 -9.32
C ASP A 614 17.46 13.07 -8.43
N TRP A 615 16.32 12.65 -8.98
CA TRP A 615 15.18 12.11 -8.24
C TRP A 615 14.61 10.82 -8.84
N VAL A 616 14.27 9.87 -7.96
CA VAL A 616 13.49 8.68 -8.25
C VAL A 616 12.20 8.73 -7.44
N PHE A 617 11.06 8.76 -8.12
CA PHE A 617 9.74 8.69 -7.50
C PHE A 617 9.50 7.29 -6.94
N ASN A 618 9.06 7.16 -5.68
CA ASN A 618 8.57 5.89 -5.13
C ASN A 618 7.23 5.48 -5.80
N THR A 619 6.63 4.35 -5.41
CA THR A 619 5.38 3.84 -6.03
C THR A 619 4.14 4.71 -5.73
N GLU A 620 4.24 5.69 -4.84
CA GLU A 620 3.17 6.64 -4.48
C GLU A 620 3.59 8.08 -4.90
N ALA A 621 4.39 8.16 -5.97
CA ALA A 621 4.93 9.39 -6.55
C ALA A 621 5.71 10.31 -5.60
N HIS A 622 6.30 9.79 -4.51
CA HIS A 622 7.12 10.57 -3.59
C HIS A 622 8.59 10.61 -4.05
N PRO A 623 9.16 11.80 -4.39
CA PRO A 623 10.50 11.90 -4.96
C PRO A 623 11.60 11.70 -3.91
N LEU A 624 12.33 10.59 -4.03
CA LEU A 624 13.51 10.26 -3.23
C LEU A 624 14.79 10.57 -4.03
N PRO A 625 15.87 11.05 -3.40
CA PRO A 625 17.05 11.49 -4.11
C PRO A 625 17.91 10.32 -4.61
N ILE A 626 18.60 10.53 -5.72
CA ILE A 626 19.64 9.62 -6.21
C ILE A 626 20.90 9.76 -5.34
N ASN A 627 21.42 8.63 -4.87
CA ASN A 627 22.57 8.55 -3.97
C ASN A 627 23.89 8.76 -4.72
N HIS A 628 24.15 9.98 -5.18
CA HIS A 628 25.45 10.38 -5.76
C HIS A 628 26.61 10.31 -4.75
N VAL A 629 26.32 10.24 -3.44
CA VAL A 629 27.32 10.01 -2.40
C VAL A 629 27.50 8.51 -2.20
N THR A 630 28.68 7.99 -2.53
CA THR A 630 29.00 6.57 -2.41
C THR A 630 28.97 6.12 -0.94
N ILE A 631 27.89 5.44 -0.54
CA ILE A 631 27.88 4.67 0.69
C ILE A 631 28.83 3.49 0.49
N LYS A 632 30.01 3.55 1.11
CA LYS A 632 30.86 2.36 1.25
C LYS A 632 30.19 1.40 2.23
N ILE A 633 29.26 0.59 1.74
CA ILE A 633 28.81 -0.60 2.45
C ILE A 633 30.05 -1.50 2.56
N GLY A 634 30.48 -1.76 3.80
CA GLY A 634 31.68 -2.57 4.05
C GLY A 634 31.50 -3.99 3.51
N GLU A 635 32.50 -4.48 2.78
CA GLU A 635 32.58 -5.89 2.36
C GLU A 635 32.85 -6.80 3.57
N GLN A 636 31.84 -7.01 4.41
CA GLN A 636 31.84 -8.04 5.45
C GLN A 636 30.44 -8.67 5.58
N LEU A 637 30.21 -9.74 4.82
CA LEU A 637 29.48 -10.96 5.23
C LEU A 637 29.64 -12.08 4.19
#